data_AF-A0A662SCB3-F1
#
_entry.id   AF-A0A662SCB3-F1
#
_cell.length_a   1.000
_cell.length_b   1.000
_cell.length_c   1.000
_cell.angle_alpha   90.00
_cell.angle_beta   90.00
_cell.angle_gamma   90.00
#
_symmetry.space_group_name_H-M   'P 1'
#
loop_
_entity.id
_entity.type
_entity.pdbx_description
1 polymer ?
#
loop_
_entity_poly.entity_id
_entity_poly.type
_entity_poly.pdbx_seq_one_letter_code
_entity_poly.pdbx_strand_id
1 'polypeptide(L)'
;MDGIVTLRQTWVFGERAKRFEREEYVERRSVREIEFEKLRGVAIKNRTYVFTLAGSRFTYILPYETEEVPEPCTYTGDLDENRLSTGIKELDEISGGLMRGGIFLVEIEHGVGLRYLPLLHVMGRHAVLAGRAVLALLNFIPIPSFEPEAEKAKEKRERPLSVVYPEETYDDTAVAYVREYERLKHQFKEVLEIVDLDAIESRFGYRKAMDFLIDAISRAFSNRMPVIVLVKGGMTSVSIAPRLASQHIVLKEMDGALLIYGVSPRTGLYCLVPEKGKMRMIPVL
;
A
#
# COMPACT_ATOMS: atom_id res chain seq x y z
N MET A 1 21.75 -36.40 -0.23
CA MET A 1 22.21 -35.02 -0.45
C MET A 1 22.66 -34.46 0.88
N ASP A 2 23.80 -33.78 0.92
CA ASP A 2 24.34 -33.11 2.11
C ASP A 2 24.20 -31.60 1.92
N GLY A 3 23.70 -30.91 2.94
CA GLY A 3 23.43 -29.48 2.90
C GLY A 3 23.40 -28.90 4.31
N ILE A 4 23.83 -27.64 4.41
CA ILE A 4 23.84 -26.88 5.66
C ILE A 4 22.80 -25.77 5.52
N VAL A 5 21.84 -25.77 6.45
CA VAL A 5 20.74 -24.82 6.49
C VAL A 5 20.65 -24.29 7.91
N THR A 6 20.65 -22.97 8.03
CA THR A 6 20.57 -22.28 9.32
C THR A 6 19.22 -21.57 9.43
N LEU A 7 18.51 -21.79 10.53
CA LEU A 7 17.29 -21.06 10.88
C LEU A 7 17.64 -20.02 11.94
N ARG A 8 17.33 -18.75 11.68
CA ARG A 8 17.59 -17.67 12.62
C ARG A 8 16.37 -16.79 12.81
N GLN A 9 16.27 -16.20 13.99
CA GLN A 9 15.36 -15.09 14.25
C GLN A 9 16.18 -13.81 14.32
N THR A 10 15.81 -12.82 13.52
CA THR A 10 16.48 -11.51 13.46
C THR A 10 15.46 -10.38 13.60
N TRP A 11 15.94 -9.14 13.52
CA TRP A 11 15.13 -7.93 13.65
C TRP A 11 15.06 -7.18 12.32
N VAL A 12 13.84 -6.86 11.91
CA VAL A 12 13.56 -5.86 10.88
C VAL A 12 13.36 -4.53 11.57
N PHE A 13 14.03 -3.50 11.07
CA PHE A 13 13.87 -2.12 11.54
C PHE A 13 13.23 -1.28 10.44
N GLY A 14 12.35 -0.36 10.84
CA GLY A 14 11.90 0.71 9.95
C GLY A 14 13.06 1.61 9.54
N GLU A 15 12.93 2.29 8.40
CA GLU A 15 13.99 3.16 7.90
C GLU A 15 14.19 4.41 8.77
N ARG A 16 13.15 4.84 9.47
CA ARG A 16 13.22 6.01 10.36
C ARG A 16 14.01 5.70 11.63
N ALA A 17 13.87 4.48 12.14
CA ALA A 17 14.67 3.95 13.24
C ALA A 17 16.19 4.15 13.08
N LYS A 18 16.74 4.13 11.86
CA LYS A 18 18.18 4.34 11.61
C LYS A 18 18.67 5.75 11.96
N ARG A 19 17.76 6.71 12.19
CA ARG A 19 18.09 8.13 12.42
C ARG A 19 18.13 8.54 13.89
N PHE A 20 17.51 7.77 14.79
CA PHE A 20 17.43 8.08 16.23
C PHE A 20 17.44 6.80 17.09
N GLU A 21 18.37 6.71 18.06
CA GLU A 21 18.57 5.52 18.93
C GLU A 21 17.30 5.03 19.68
N ARG A 22 16.31 5.91 19.93
CA ARG A 22 15.04 5.52 20.55
C ARG A 22 13.98 5.02 19.55
N GLU A 23 14.02 5.46 18.30
CA GLU A 23 13.08 5.00 17.26
C GLU A 23 13.36 3.54 16.86
N GLU A 24 14.61 3.06 17.00
CA GLU A 24 15.01 1.66 16.78
C GLU A 24 14.13 0.64 17.53
N TYR A 25 13.71 0.95 18.75
CA TYR A 25 12.87 0.05 19.55
C TYR A 25 11.40 0.13 19.16
N VAL A 26 10.95 1.27 18.63
CA VAL A 26 9.56 1.53 18.27
C VAL A 26 9.25 0.96 16.90
N GLU A 27 10.17 0.89 15.95
CA GLU A 27 9.88 0.38 14.61
C GLU A 27 10.41 -1.03 14.34
N ARG A 28 10.95 -1.73 15.35
CA ARG A 28 11.42 -3.10 15.15
C ARG A 28 10.31 -4.16 15.16
N ARG A 29 10.50 -5.17 14.31
CA ARG A 29 9.73 -6.43 14.27
C ARG A 29 10.67 -7.62 14.24
N SER A 30 10.29 -8.72 14.88
CA SER A 30 11.00 -9.98 14.71
C SER A 30 10.65 -10.60 13.36
N VAL A 31 11.64 -11.19 12.71
CA VAL A 31 11.48 -11.97 11.48
C VAL A 31 12.27 -13.26 11.60
N ARG A 32 11.79 -14.29 10.91
CA ARG A 32 12.46 -15.59 10.83
C ARG A 32 13.03 -15.78 9.42
N GLU A 33 14.30 -16.14 9.37
CA GLU A 33 15.04 -16.35 8.13
C GLU A 33 15.62 -17.77 8.08
N ILE A 34 15.52 -18.37 6.90
CA ILE A 34 16.25 -19.59 6.54
C ILE A 34 17.40 -19.20 5.62
N GLU A 35 18.62 -19.58 5.99
CA GLU A 35 19.83 -19.37 5.20
C GLU A 35 20.35 -20.71 4.67
N PHE A 36 20.48 -20.81 3.36
CA PHE A 36 21.11 -21.93 2.67
C PHE A 36 22.62 -21.65 2.54
N GLU A 37 23.41 -22.26 3.42
CA GLU A 37 24.87 -22.10 3.39
C GLU A 37 25.53 -23.00 2.34
N LYS A 38 24.99 -24.22 2.19
CA LYS A 38 25.52 -25.20 1.25
C LYS A 38 24.45 -26.18 0.80
N LEU A 39 24.36 -26.41 -0.51
CA LEU A 39 23.60 -27.50 -1.11
C LEU A 39 24.50 -28.21 -2.14
N ARG A 40 24.78 -29.50 -1.94
CA ARG A 40 25.55 -30.28 -2.94
C ARG A 40 24.62 -30.75 -4.06
N GLY A 41 24.99 -30.48 -5.31
CA GLY A 41 24.28 -30.99 -6.49
C GLY A 41 23.06 -30.17 -6.93
N VAL A 42 22.76 -29.05 -6.25
CA VAL A 42 21.69 -28.11 -6.62
C VAL A 42 22.21 -26.68 -6.45
N ALA A 43 21.91 -25.81 -7.42
CA ALA A 43 22.28 -24.41 -7.35
C ALA A 43 21.40 -23.66 -6.33
N ILE A 44 22.03 -22.88 -5.46
CA ILE A 44 21.34 -21.95 -4.55
C ILE A 44 21.02 -20.69 -5.36
N LYS A 45 19.73 -20.48 -5.68
CA LYS A 45 19.27 -19.29 -6.42
C LYS A 45 19.22 -18.06 -5.51
N ASN A 46 18.54 -18.19 -4.37
CA ASN A 46 18.60 -17.22 -3.27
C ASN A 46 19.17 -17.89 -2.03
N ARG A 47 20.06 -17.16 -1.36
CA ARG A 47 20.74 -17.65 -0.16
C ARG A 47 19.81 -17.62 1.05
N THR A 48 18.94 -16.62 1.15
CA THR A 48 18.09 -16.40 2.32
C THR A 48 16.63 -16.31 1.89
N TYR A 49 15.73 -16.80 2.73
CA TYR A 49 14.30 -16.60 2.59
C TYR A 49 13.67 -16.30 3.95
N VAL A 50 12.57 -15.55 3.93
CA VAL A 50 11.71 -15.42 5.11
C VAL A 50 10.91 -16.71 5.30
N PHE A 51 10.66 -17.13 6.53
CA PHE A 51 9.73 -18.21 6.82
C PHE A 51 8.78 -17.88 7.98
N THR A 52 7.70 -18.65 8.08
CA THR A 52 6.71 -18.56 9.16
C THR A 52 6.42 -19.94 9.74
N LEU A 53 5.97 -19.96 11.00
CA LEU A 53 5.38 -21.13 11.65
C LEU A 53 3.85 -20.99 11.84
N ALA A 54 3.23 -20.00 11.17
CA ALA A 54 1.81 -19.72 11.28
C ALA A 54 0.95 -20.97 10.98
N GLY A 55 -0.07 -21.20 11.81
CA GLY A 55 -0.91 -22.38 11.69
C GLY A 55 -0.17 -23.70 11.95
N SER A 56 0.88 -23.68 12.78
CA SER A 56 1.70 -24.85 13.13
C SER A 56 2.38 -25.52 11.94
N ARG A 57 2.66 -24.76 10.88
CA ARG A 57 3.31 -25.26 9.66
C ARG A 57 4.52 -24.43 9.31
N PHE A 58 5.64 -25.08 9.06
CA PHE A 58 6.81 -24.43 8.49
C PHE A 58 6.51 -24.07 7.03
N THR A 59 6.55 -22.79 6.70
CA THR A 59 6.35 -22.30 5.33
C THR A 59 7.36 -21.20 5.07
N TYR A 60 8.22 -21.40 4.07
CA TYR A 60 9.09 -20.34 3.57
C TYR A 60 8.39 -19.54 2.48
N ILE A 61 8.75 -18.27 2.38
CA ILE A 61 8.14 -17.29 1.48
C ILE A 61 9.08 -17.11 0.30
N LEU A 62 8.58 -17.37 -0.91
CA LEU A 62 9.31 -17.10 -2.14
C LEU A 62 9.41 -15.58 -2.38
N PRO A 63 10.41 -15.11 -3.14
CA PRO A 63 10.47 -13.73 -3.60
C PRO A 63 9.14 -13.29 -4.18
N TYR A 64 8.73 -12.09 -3.83
CA TYR A 64 7.46 -11.55 -4.29
C TYR A 64 7.49 -11.35 -5.81
N GLU A 65 6.67 -12.13 -6.49
CA GLU A 65 6.38 -12.03 -7.91
C GLU A 65 4.86 -11.97 -8.09
N THR A 66 4.40 -11.10 -8.98
CA THR A 66 2.97 -10.99 -9.32
C THR A 66 2.83 -11.29 -10.79
N GLU A 67 2.58 -12.56 -11.13
CA GLU A 67 2.31 -12.97 -12.51
C GLU A 67 0.91 -12.54 -12.97
N GLU A 68 -0.07 -12.58 -12.05
CA GLU A 68 -1.47 -12.19 -12.29
C GLU A 68 -1.89 -11.06 -11.35
N VAL A 69 -2.74 -10.16 -11.84
CA VAL A 69 -3.31 -9.07 -11.05
C VAL A 69 -4.24 -9.64 -9.97
N PRO A 70 -3.99 -9.39 -8.67
CA PRO A 70 -4.82 -9.93 -7.61
C PRO A 70 -6.21 -9.31 -7.58
N GLU A 71 -7.21 -10.15 -7.37
CA GLU A 71 -8.61 -9.79 -7.16
C GLU A 71 -8.88 -9.44 -5.69
N PRO A 72 -9.77 -8.46 -5.41
CA PRO A 72 -10.21 -8.18 -4.06
C PRO A 72 -11.01 -9.33 -3.44
N CYS A 73 -11.16 -9.29 -2.13
CA CYS A 73 -12.09 -10.15 -1.43
C CYS A 73 -13.52 -9.98 -1.98
N THR A 74 -14.28 -11.07 -2.03
CA THR A 74 -15.65 -11.11 -2.58
C THR A 74 -16.67 -10.33 -1.75
N TYR A 75 -16.31 -9.89 -0.54
CA TYR A 75 -17.17 -9.08 0.31
C TYR A 75 -17.08 -7.61 -0.11
N THR A 76 -18.19 -7.03 -0.56
CA THR A 76 -18.26 -5.66 -1.11
C THR A 76 -18.93 -4.64 -0.18
N GLY A 77 -19.21 -5.03 1.07
CA GLY A 77 -19.81 -4.13 2.06
C GLY A 77 -18.78 -3.30 2.83
N ASP A 78 -19.28 -2.27 3.54
CA ASP A 78 -18.51 -1.54 4.54
C ASP A 78 -18.28 -2.43 5.77
N LEU A 79 -17.18 -2.23 6.49
CA LEU A 79 -16.93 -2.99 7.73
C LEU A 79 -17.88 -2.53 8.84
N ASP A 80 -18.11 -1.22 8.93
CA ASP A 80 -19.12 -0.58 9.78
C ASP A 80 -19.43 0.86 9.30
N GLU A 81 -20.25 1.59 10.05
CA GLU A 81 -20.67 2.97 9.73
C GLU A 81 -19.51 3.98 9.58
N ASN A 82 -18.35 3.69 10.16
CA ASN A 82 -17.18 4.57 10.16
C ASN A 82 -15.98 4.00 9.39
N ARG A 83 -16.05 2.76 8.88
CA ARG A 83 -14.89 2.06 8.29
C ARG A 83 -15.27 1.30 7.03
N LEU A 84 -14.53 1.55 5.94
CA LEU A 84 -14.61 0.80 4.70
C LEU A 84 -13.65 -0.40 4.74
N SER A 85 -13.93 -1.44 3.96
CA SER A 85 -12.96 -2.51 3.74
C SER A 85 -11.87 -2.06 2.76
N THR A 86 -10.66 -2.58 2.94
CA THR A 86 -9.53 -2.45 2.01
C THR A 86 -9.62 -3.46 0.85
N GLY A 87 -10.59 -4.37 0.86
CA GLY A 87 -10.64 -5.50 -0.06
C GLY A 87 -9.64 -6.61 0.26
N ILE A 88 -8.86 -6.48 1.34
CA ILE A 88 -7.94 -7.52 1.85
C ILE A 88 -8.33 -7.81 3.29
N LYS A 89 -8.91 -8.99 3.50
CA LYS A 89 -9.43 -9.38 4.82
C LYS A 89 -8.35 -9.28 5.91
N GLU A 90 -7.17 -9.81 5.66
CA GLU A 90 -6.08 -9.79 6.64
C GLU A 90 -5.59 -8.35 6.91
N LEU A 91 -5.70 -7.42 5.95
CA LEU A 91 -5.36 -6.01 6.16
C LEU A 91 -6.43 -5.31 6.99
N ASP A 92 -7.71 -5.60 6.74
CA ASP A 92 -8.84 -5.09 7.53
C ASP A 92 -8.73 -5.55 8.98
N GLU A 93 -8.33 -6.79 9.23
CA GLU A 93 -8.14 -7.33 10.59
C GLU A 93 -7.04 -6.61 11.36
N ILE A 94 -5.92 -6.24 10.72
CA ILE A 94 -4.79 -5.61 11.42
C ILE A 94 -4.89 -4.08 11.49
N SER A 95 -5.54 -3.46 10.51
CA SER A 95 -5.67 -2.00 10.43
C SER A 95 -7.00 -1.50 11.00
N GLY A 96 -8.03 -2.34 11.01
CA GLY A 96 -9.42 -1.96 11.23
C GLY A 96 -10.17 -1.57 9.95
N GLY A 97 -9.54 -1.65 8.78
CA GLY A 97 -10.06 -1.14 7.50
C GLY A 97 -9.90 0.37 7.34
N LEU A 98 -10.38 0.96 6.25
CA LEU A 98 -10.17 2.39 5.94
C LEU A 98 -11.13 3.28 6.75
N MET A 99 -10.58 4.08 7.67
CA MET A 99 -11.37 5.01 8.48
C MET A 99 -11.99 6.15 7.64
N ARG A 100 -13.33 6.26 7.64
CA ARG A 100 -14.05 7.34 6.96
C ARG A 100 -13.63 8.71 7.48
N GLY A 101 -13.31 9.62 6.57
CA GLY A 101 -12.80 10.95 6.88
C GLY A 101 -11.38 10.98 7.45
N GLY A 102 -10.71 9.83 7.49
CA GLY A 102 -9.32 9.69 7.91
C GLY A 102 -8.35 9.56 6.74
N ILE A 103 -7.06 9.67 7.08
CA ILE A 103 -5.97 9.32 6.16
C ILE A 103 -5.48 7.91 6.48
N PHE A 104 -5.43 7.08 5.45
CA PHE A 104 -4.73 5.80 5.45
C PHE A 104 -3.38 5.96 4.76
N LEU A 105 -2.32 6.11 5.55
CA LEU A 105 -0.98 6.33 5.06
C LEU A 105 -0.28 5.01 4.76
N VAL A 106 0.24 4.90 3.54
CA VAL A 106 1.08 3.80 3.07
C VAL A 106 2.49 4.34 2.84
N GLU A 107 3.39 4.00 3.73
CA GLU A 107 4.82 4.31 3.59
C GLU A 107 5.52 3.18 2.83
N ILE A 108 6.26 3.54 1.78
CA ILE A 108 6.96 2.63 0.89
C ILE A 108 8.46 2.79 1.12
N GLU A 109 9.08 1.82 1.79
CA GLU A 109 10.52 1.83 2.08
C GLU A 109 11.36 1.34 0.88
N HIS A 110 12.69 1.45 1.03
CA HIS A 110 13.65 0.98 0.04
C HIS A 110 13.45 -0.51 -0.29
N GLY A 111 13.73 -0.87 -1.55
CA GLY A 111 13.64 -2.23 -2.05
C GLY A 111 12.25 -2.62 -2.54
N VAL A 112 11.16 -1.97 -2.08
CA VAL A 112 9.79 -2.33 -2.52
C VAL A 112 9.61 -2.16 -4.04
N GLY A 113 10.14 -1.07 -4.61
CA GLY A 113 9.98 -0.77 -6.04
C GLY A 113 8.50 -0.60 -6.42
N LEU A 114 8.07 -1.14 -7.55
CA LEU A 114 6.66 -1.06 -8.01
C LEU A 114 5.75 -2.14 -7.42
N ARG A 115 6.26 -2.99 -6.51
CA ARG A 115 5.51 -4.12 -5.96
C ARG A 115 4.36 -3.73 -5.01
N TYR A 116 4.21 -2.44 -4.69
CA TYR A 116 3.06 -1.91 -3.95
C TYR A 116 1.84 -1.65 -4.85
N LEU A 117 1.99 -1.57 -6.18
CA LEU A 117 0.88 -1.28 -7.09
C LEU A 117 -0.26 -2.32 -7.03
N PRO A 118 0.01 -3.63 -6.91
CA PRO A 118 -1.05 -4.63 -6.73
C PRO A 118 -1.90 -4.41 -5.48
N LEU A 119 -1.31 -3.91 -4.38
CA LEU A 119 -2.05 -3.57 -3.17
C LEU A 119 -3.06 -2.45 -3.45
N LEU A 120 -2.64 -1.39 -4.14
CA LEU A 120 -3.51 -0.29 -4.54
C LEU A 120 -4.59 -0.75 -5.53
N HIS A 121 -4.23 -1.66 -6.43
CA HIS A 121 -5.18 -2.29 -7.34
C HIS A 121 -6.33 -2.94 -6.60
N VAL A 122 -6.02 -3.80 -5.63
CA VAL A 122 -7.04 -4.49 -4.83
C VAL A 122 -7.94 -3.50 -4.10
N MET A 123 -7.36 -2.48 -3.45
CA MET A 123 -8.14 -1.47 -2.72
C MET A 123 -9.05 -0.65 -3.64
N GLY A 124 -8.53 -0.16 -4.77
CA GLY A 124 -9.30 0.61 -5.73
C GLY A 124 -10.41 -0.21 -6.39
N ARG A 125 -10.09 -1.44 -6.82
CA ARG A 125 -11.06 -2.34 -7.44
C ARG A 125 -12.16 -2.74 -6.47
N HIS A 126 -11.84 -2.97 -5.19
CA HIS A 126 -12.83 -3.18 -4.15
C HIS A 126 -13.80 -2.01 -4.01
N ALA A 127 -13.28 -0.77 -3.98
CA ALA A 127 -14.12 0.43 -3.90
C ALA A 127 -15.06 0.55 -5.12
N VAL A 128 -14.57 0.27 -6.32
CA VAL A 128 -15.39 0.24 -7.55
C VAL A 128 -16.50 -0.80 -7.46
N LEU A 129 -16.19 -2.02 -7.02
CA LEU A 129 -17.18 -3.09 -6.83
C LEU A 129 -18.22 -2.75 -5.75
N ALA A 130 -17.87 -1.92 -4.78
CA ALA A 130 -18.78 -1.38 -3.78
C ALA A 130 -19.62 -0.18 -4.30
N GLY A 131 -19.52 0.16 -5.59
CA GLY A 131 -20.28 1.24 -6.21
C GLY A 131 -19.69 2.64 -6.05
N ARG A 132 -18.41 2.74 -5.66
CA ARG A 132 -17.70 4.00 -5.41
C ARG A 132 -16.83 4.37 -6.60
N ALA A 133 -16.58 5.66 -6.77
CA ALA A 133 -15.53 6.11 -7.66
C ALA A 133 -14.15 6.06 -6.98
N VAL A 134 -13.11 5.98 -7.78
CA VAL A 134 -11.70 6.08 -7.37
C VAL A 134 -11.03 7.19 -8.16
N LEU A 135 -10.39 8.11 -7.46
CA LEU A 135 -9.56 9.15 -8.06
C LEU A 135 -8.12 8.97 -7.60
N ALA A 136 -7.23 8.62 -8.52
CA ALA A 136 -5.81 8.46 -8.22
C ALA A 136 -5.01 9.66 -8.73
N LEU A 137 -4.15 10.26 -7.89
CA LEU A 137 -3.04 11.10 -8.33
C LEU A 137 -1.77 10.31 -8.16
N LEU A 138 -1.10 9.98 -9.26
CA LEU A 138 0.12 9.17 -9.25
C LEU A 138 1.20 9.80 -10.12
N ASN A 139 2.45 9.39 -9.91
CA ASN A 139 3.55 9.69 -10.82
C ASN A 139 3.35 9.06 -12.21
N PHE A 140 4.17 9.45 -13.20
CA PHE A 140 4.14 9.03 -14.63
C PHE A 140 4.16 7.52 -14.93
N ILE A 141 4.03 6.66 -13.93
CA ILE A 141 3.95 5.22 -14.09
C ILE A 141 2.47 4.88 -14.29
N PRO A 142 2.03 4.52 -15.51
CA PRO A 142 0.68 4.03 -15.71
C PRO A 142 0.50 2.77 -14.85
N ILE A 143 -0.61 2.66 -14.12
CA ILE A 143 -0.91 1.43 -13.40
C ILE A 143 -1.40 0.42 -14.46
N PRO A 144 -0.61 -0.60 -14.85
CA PRO A 144 -0.95 -1.44 -15.99
C PRO A 144 -2.22 -2.28 -15.76
N SER A 145 -2.61 -2.43 -14.49
CA SER A 145 -3.61 -3.38 -14.01
C SER A 145 -5.04 -2.80 -13.93
N PHE A 146 -5.21 -1.48 -14.00
CA PHE A 146 -6.53 -0.84 -13.88
C PHE A 146 -7.20 -0.54 -15.23
N GLU A 147 -6.48 -0.67 -16.34
CA GLU A 147 -7.01 -0.39 -17.68
C GLU A 147 -8.07 -1.37 -18.21
N PRO A 148 -8.08 -2.70 -17.91
CA PRO A 148 -8.94 -3.63 -18.68
C PRO A 148 -10.45 -3.44 -18.48
N GLU A 149 -10.89 -2.87 -17.35
CA GLU A 149 -12.31 -2.58 -17.10
C GLU A 149 -12.71 -1.17 -17.51
N ALA A 150 -11.80 -0.20 -17.37
CA ALA A 150 -11.98 1.15 -17.87
C ALA A 150 -12.14 1.16 -19.41
N GLU A 151 -11.47 0.26 -20.12
CA GLU A 151 -11.60 0.08 -21.58
C GLU A 151 -12.98 -0.42 -22.02
N LYS A 152 -13.66 -1.23 -21.19
CA LYS A 152 -14.99 -1.78 -21.52
C LYS A 152 -16.13 -0.77 -21.39
N ALA A 153 -15.92 0.32 -20.65
CA ALA A 153 -16.88 1.41 -20.57
C ALA A 153 -16.86 2.21 -21.88
N LYS A 154 -17.98 2.21 -22.60
CA LYS A 154 -18.13 2.77 -23.95
C LYS A 154 -17.85 4.27 -24.04
N GLU A 155 -17.87 5.01 -22.94
CA GLU A 155 -17.53 6.44 -22.87
C GLU A 155 -16.72 6.78 -21.59
N LYS A 156 -15.75 7.71 -21.69
CA LYS A 156 -14.99 8.23 -20.52
C LYS A 156 -15.89 8.74 -19.38
N ARG A 157 -17.12 9.15 -19.69
CA ARG A 157 -18.11 9.67 -18.75
C ARG A 157 -18.67 8.64 -17.78
N GLU A 158 -18.51 7.34 -18.02
CA GLU A 158 -19.05 6.29 -17.15
C GLU A 158 -17.99 5.56 -16.31
N ARG A 159 -16.73 6.01 -16.38
CA ARG A 159 -15.62 5.34 -15.69
C ARG A 159 -15.64 5.69 -14.20
N PRO A 160 -15.80 4.69 -13.30
CA PRO A 160 -15.71 4.90 -11.85
C PRO A 160 -14.27 5.16 -11.40
N LEU A 161 -13.27 4.81 -12.22
CA LEU A 161 -11.88 5.12 -11.97
C LEU A 161 -11.39 6.25 -12.86
N SER A 162 -10.69 7.21 -12.26
CA SER A 162 -9.92 8.21 -12.98
C SER A 162 -8.53 8.39 -12.38
N VAL A 163 -7.57 8.72 -13.25
CA VAL A 163 -6.18 8.97 -12.87
C VAL A 163 -5.80 10.35 -13.37
N VAL A 164 -5.30 11.19 -12.47
CA VAL A 164 -4.76 12.50 -12.76
C VAL A 164 -3.25 12.44 -12.59
N TYR A 165 -2.53 12.94 -13.57
CA TYR A 165 -1.08 13.07 -13.51
C TYR A 165 -0.71 14.53 -13.22
N PRO A 166 0.40 14.80 -12.51
CA PRO A 166 0.88 16.16 -12.29
C PRO A 166 1.12 16.90 -13.62
N GLU A 167 0.49 18.06 -13.77
CA GLU A 167 0.59 18.96 -14.92
C GLU A 167 1.89 19.80 -14.87
N GLU A 168 2.10 20.73 -15.79
CA GLU A 168 3.27 21.63 -15.77
C GLU A 168 3.37 22.46 -14.48
N THR A 169 2.23 22.90 -13.94
CA THR A 169 2.17 23.71 -12.72
C THR A 169 1.33 23.05 -11.63
N TYR A 170 1.56 23.48 -10.37
CA TYR A 170 0.75 23.04 -9.24
C TYR A 170 -0.71 23.46 -9.39
N ASP A 171 -0.96 24.69 -9.81
CA ASP A 171 -2.32 25.23 -9.91
C ASP A 171 -3.12 24.49 -10.99
N ASP A 172 -2.51 24.18 -12.13
CA ASP A 172 -3.13 23.35 -13.17
C ASP A 172 -3.42 21.93 -12.66
N THR A 173 -2.48 21.34 -11.93
CA THR A 173 -2.65 20.01 -11.30
C THR A 173 -3.83 20.02 -10.32
N ALA A 174 -3.89 21.02 -9.44
CA ALA A 174 -4.95 21.15 -8.45
C ALA A 174 -6.33 21.38 -9.11
N VAL A 175 -6.39 22.23 -10.14
CA VAL A 175 -7.62 22.47 -10.92
C VAL A 175 -8.07 21.20 -11.63
N ALA A 176 -7.15 20.48 -12.29
CA ALA A 176 -7.46 19.21 -12.96
C ALA A 176 -7.97 18.16 -11.96
N TYR A 177 -7.30 18.04 -10.81
CA TYR A 177 -7.69 17.10 -9.76
C TYR A 177 -9.07 17.40 -9.18
N VAL A 178 -9.33 18.65 -8.79
CA VAL A 178 -10.63 19.06 -8.22
C VAL A 178 -11.74 18.93 -9.25
N ARG A 179 -11.51 19.30 -10.51
CA ARG A 179 -12.48 19.12 -11.59
C ARG A 179 -12.89 17.66 -11.73
N GLU A 180 -11.91 16.76 -11.72
CA GLU A 180 -12.16 15.34 -11.87
C GLU A 180 -12.83 14.73 -10.63
N TYR A 181 -12.44 15.18 -9.44
CA TYR A 181 -13.10 14.84 -8.19
C TYR A 181 -14.59 15.19 -8.21
N GLU A 182 -14.93 16.44 -8.55
CA GLU A 182 -16.33 16.89 -8.61
C GLU A 182 -17.13 16.14 -9.68
N ARG A 183 -16.51 15.83 -10.83
CA ARG A 183 -17.13 14.98 -11.86
C ARG A 183 -17.50 13.61 -11.31
N LEU A 184 -16.55 12.92 -10.67
CA LEU A 184 -16.77 11.60 -10.08
C LEU A 184 -17.80 11.64 -8.95
N LYS A 185 -17.72 12.65 -8.08
CA LYS A 185 -18.63 12.85 -6.96
C LYS A 185 -20.06 13.10 -7.41
N HIS A 186 -20.26 13.89 -8.47
CA HIS A 186 -21.60 14.10 -9.03
C HIS A 186 -22.24 12.79 -9.52
N GLN A 187 -21.42 11.88 -10.06
CA GLN A 187 -21.89 10.64 -10.67
C GLN A 187 -22.04 9.49 -9.67
N PHE A 188 -21.10 9.31 -8.75
CA PHE A 188 -21.01 8.15 -7.86
C PHE A 188 -21.27 8.47 -6.38
N LYS A 189 -21.43 9.75 -6.01
CA LYS A 189 -21.60 10.28 -4.64
C LYS A 189 -20.42 10.08 -3.70
N GLU A 190 -19.83 8.89 -3.68
CA GLU A 190 -18.65 8.54 -2.89
C GLU A 190 -17.43 8.37 -3.79
N VAL A 191 -16.31 9.02 -3.43
CA VAL A 191 -15.03 8.97 -4.14
C VAL A 191 -13.93 8.59 -3.17
N LEU A 192 -13.22 7.50 -3.44
CA LEU A 192 -11.98 7.12 -2.76
C LEU A 192 -10.80 7.80 -3.45
N GLU A 193 -10.06 8.63 -2.73
CA GLU A 193 -8.85 9.28 -3.24
C GLU A 193 -7.61 8.42 -2.93
N ILE A 194 -6.75 8.21 -3.93
CA ILE A 194 -5.42 7.61 -3.78
C ILE A 194 -4.39 8.65 -4.23
N VAL A 195 -3.53 9.11 -3.33
CA VAL A 195 -2.62 10.25 -3.57
C VAL A 195 -1.18 9.82 -3.36
N ASP A 196 -0.39 9.76 -4.44
CA ASP A 196 1.07 9.72 -4.37
C ASP A 196 1.58 11.13 -4.04
N LEU A 197 1.81 11.38 -2.75
CA LEU A 197 2.22 12.70 -2.28
C LEU A 197 3.60 13.08 -2.83
N ASP A 198 4.43 12.08 -3.13
CA ASP A 198 5.75 12.27 -3.73
C ASP A 198 5.65 12.83 -5.14
N ALA A 199 4.56 12.56 -5.86
CA ALA A 199 4.33 13.11 -7.20
C ALA A 199 4.20 14.64 -7.17
N ILE A 200 3.56 15.17 -6.12
CA ILE A 200 3.48 16.61 -5.87
C ILE A 200 4.81 17.14 -5.32
N GLU A 201 5.39 16.46 -4.32
CA GLU A 201 6.61 16.95 -3.67
C GLU A 201 7.81 17.00 -4.63
N SER A 202 8.01 15.96 -5.44
CA SER A 202 9.14 15.89 -6.37
C SER A 202 9.07 16.94 -7.48
N ARG A 203 7.85 17.33 -7.90
CA ARG A 203 7.64 18.24 -9.02
C ARG A 203 7.47 19.70 -8.60
N PHE A 204 6.75 19.95 -7.50
CA PHE A 204 6.35 21.29 -7.05
C PHE A 204 6.95 21.68 -5.69
N GLY A 205 7.68 20.76 -5.07
CA GLY A 205 8.31 20.96 -3.77
C GLY A 205 7.41 20.65 -2.58
N TYR A 206 8.05 20.49 -1.44
CA TYR A 206 7.42 20.05 -0.19
C TYR A 206 6.26 20.93 0.30
N ARG A 207 6.36 22.26 0.17
CA ARG A 207 5.28 23.17 0.58
C ARG A 207 3.97 22.88 -0.16
N LYS A 208 4.04 22.68 -1.47
CA LYS A 208 2.88 22.35 -2.30
C LYS A 208 2.34 20.96 -2.02
N ALA A 209 3.18 20.01 -1.67
CA ALA A 209 2.72 18.70 -1.18
C ALA A 209 1.94 18.83 0.12
N MET A 210 2.38 19.67 1.06
CA MET A 210 1.63 19.93 2.29
C MET A 210 0.30 20.63 2.04
N ASP A 211 0.27 21.65 1.18
CA ASP A 211 -0.98 22.30 0.76
C ASP A 211 -1.96 21.25 0.20
N PHE A 212 -1.49 20.39 -0.71
CA PHE A 212 -2.30 19.32 -1.30
C PHE A 212 -2.81 18.30 -0.26
N LEU A 213 -1.96 17.91 0.69
CA LEU A 213 -2.34 16.98 1.76
C LEU A 213 -3.41 17.59 2.68
N ILE A 214 -3.30 18.87 3.02
CA ILE A 214 -4.30 19.60 3.82
C ILE A 214 -5.63 19.68 3.08
N ASP A 215 -5.60 19.95 1.78
CA ASP A 215 -6.80 19.96 0.94
C ASP A 215 -7.45 18.57 0.88
N ALA A 216 -6.65 17.51 0.76
CA ALA A 216 -7.12 16.13 0.80
C ALA A 216 -7.76 15.77 2.16
N ILE A 217 -7.16 16.17 3.28
CA ILE A 217 -7.75 16.00 4.62
C ILE A 217 -9.10 16.71 4.73
N SER A 218 -9.16 17.95 4.22
CA SER A 218 -10.38 18.76 4.27
C SER A 218 -11.51 18.10 3.46
N ARG A 219 -11.20 17.54 2.28
CA ARG A 219 -12.14 16.75 1.50
C ARG A 219 -12.53 15.45 2.20
N ALA A 220 -11.57 14.70 2.76
CA ALA A 220 -11.83 13.47 3.49
C ALA A 220 -12.88 13.70 4.58
N PHE A 221 -12.63 14.69 5.43
CA PHE A 221 -13.50 15.03 6.56
C PHE A 221 -14.89 15.49 6.09
N SER A 222 -14.95 16.40 5.12
CA SER A 222 -16.21 16.97 4.63
C SER A 222 -17.11 15.92 3.96
N ASN A 223 -16.51 14.94 3.29
CA ASN A 223 -17.23 13.93 2.51
C ASN A 223 -17.36 12.58 3.23
N ARG A 224 -16.80 12.45 4.44
CA ARG A 224 -16.73 11.19 5.20
C ARG A 224 -16.22 10.01 4.35
N MET A 225 -15.22 10.29 3.53
CA MET A 225 -14.51 9.29 2.71
C MET A 225 -13.04 9.24 3.12
N PRO A 226 -12.42 8.05 3.19
CA PRO A 226 -10.99 7.94 3.44
C PRO A 226 -10.16 8.45 2.26
N VAL A 227 -8.94 8.90 2.56
CA VAL A 227 -7.91 9.17 1.56
C VAL A 227 -6.74 8.24 1.81
N ILE A 228 -6.32 7.50 0.78
CA ILE A 228 -5.10 6.69 0.81
C ILE A 228 -3.96 7.58 0.36
N VAL A 229 -2.97 7.80 1.22
CA VAL A 229 -1.80 8.64 0.90
C VAL A 229 -0.57 7.74 0.81
N LEU A 230 0.20 7.87 -0.26
CA LEU A 230 1.46 7.18 -0.46
C LEU A 230 2.62 8.14 -0.20
N VAL A 231 3.62 7.66 0.52
CA VAL A 231 4.91 8.34 0.70
C VAL A 231 6.04 7.34 0.53
N LYS A 232 7.10 7.70 -0.18
CA LYS A 232 8.29 6.85 -0.35
C LYS A 232 9.43 7.31 0.56
N GLY A 233 10.21 6.34 1.04
CA GLY A 233 11.43 6.59 1.79
C GLY A 233 12.37 7.56 1.07
N GLY A 234 12.87 8.57 1.79
CA GLY A 234 13.73 9.63 1.23
C GLY A 234 13.01 10.96 0.96
N MET A 235 11.68 11.00 1.01
CA MET A 235 10.90 12.23 0.83
C MET A 235 10.70 12.99 2.16
N THR A 236 10.50 14.31 2.08
CA THR A 236 10.30 15.17 3.27
C THR A 236 8.93 14.91 3.90
N SER A 237 7.93 14.58 3.07
CA SER A 237 6.57 14.19 3.45
C SER A 237 6.50 13.11 4.53
N VAL A 238 7.48 12.17 4.56
CA VAL A 238 7.59 11.08 5.53
C VAL A 238 7.64 11.56 6.98
N SER A 239 8.08 12.80 7.24
CA SER A 239 8.17 13.34 8.60
C SER A 239 6.85 13.89 9.17
N ILE A 240 5.92 14.33 8.31
CA ILE A 240 4.67 15.00 8.72
C ILE A 240 3.43 14.18 8.41
N ALA A 241 3.37 13.51 7.25
CA ALA A 241 2.19 12.73 6.88
C ALA A 241 1.75 11.71 7.96
N PRO A 242 2.67 10.99 8.64
CA PRO A 242 2.31 10.09 9.74
C PRO A 242 1.65 10.77 10.94
N ARG A 243 1.88 12.06 11.16
CA ARG A 243 1.28 12.82 12.27
C ARG A 243 -0.17 13.21 11.99
N LEU A 244 -0.53 13.28 10.71
CA LEU A 244 -1.88 13.59 10.24
C LEU A 244 -2.67 12.32 9.90
N ALA A 245 -1.97 11.19 9.78
CA ALA A 245 -2.54 9.90 9.45
C ALA A 245 -3.39 9.33 10.59
N SER A 246 -4.61 8.91 10.26
CA SER A 246 -5.44 8.13 11.20
C SER A 246 -4.90 6.71 11.32
N GLN A 247 -4.35 6.20 10.22
CA GLN A 247 -3.77 4.86 10.12
C GLN A 247 -2.48 4.93 9.30
N HIS A 248 -1.47 4.17 9.70
CA HIS A 248 -0.14 4.17 9.07
C HIS A 248 0.40 2.75 8.97
N ILE A 249 0.57 2.29 7.73
CA ILE A 249 1.22 1.04 7.38
C ILE A 249 2.52 1.30 6.62
N VAL A 250 3.46 0.37 6.74
CA VAL A 250 4.75 0.39 6.06
C VAL A 250 4.88 -0.85 5.19
N LEU A 251 5.31 -0.66 3.95
CA LEU A 251 5.76 -1.69 3.04
C LEU A 251 7.28 -1.68 2.97
N LYS A 252 7.89 -2.87 3.05
CA LYS A 252 9.34 -3.05 3.02
C LYS A 252 9.70 -4.30 2.23
N GLU A 253 10.89 -4.37 1.64
CA GLU A 253 11.43 -5.63 1.13
C GLU A 253 12.53 -6.19 2.05
N MET A 254 12.54 -7.52 2.18
CA MET A 254 13.63 -8.27 2.79
C MET A 254 13.77 -9.67 2.14
N ASP A 255 14.96 -10.01 1.67
CA ASP A 255 15.29 -11.31 1.04
C ASP A 255 14.33 -11.73 -0.08
N GLY A 256 13.89 -10.76 -0.88
CA GLY A 256 12.92 -10.90 -1.95
C GLY A 256 11.46 -10.84 -1.48
N ALA A 257 11.16 -11.06 -0.19
CA ALA A 257 9.80 -11.02 0.34
C ALA A 257 9.30 -9.58 0.49
N LEU A 258 8.06 -9.34 0.07
CA LEU A 258 7.36 -8.07 0.32
C LEU A 258 6.70 -8.14 1.70
N LEU A 259 7.15 -7.29 2.60
CA LEU A 259 6.71 -7.22 3.98
C LEU A 259 5.76 -6.03 4.18
N ILE A 260 4.81 -6.19 5.09
CA ILE A 260 3.87 -5.17 5.51
C ILE A 260 3.68 -5.20 7.03
N TYR A 261 3.62 -4.04 7.66
CA TYR A 261 3.27 -3.90 9.08
C TYR A 261 2.64 -2.53 9.38
N GLY A 262 1.80 -2.47 10.41
CA GLY A 262 1.24 -1.25 10.95
C GLY A 262 2.15 -0.60 11.99
N VAL A 263 2.31 0.72 11.85
CA VAL A 263 2.91 1.63 12.84
C VAL A 263 1.82 2.14 13.77
N SER A 264 0.69 2.58 13.21
CA SER A 264 -0.51 3.01 13.93
C SER A 264 -1.77 2.44 13.26
N PRO A 265 -2.47 1.46 13.86
CA PRO A 265 -2.09 0.73 15.07
C PRO A 265 -0.81 -0.11 14.87
N ARG A 266 -0.14 -0.45 15.97
CA ARG A 266 1.07 -1.28 15.96
C ARG A 266 0.70 -2.76 15.72
N THR A 267 1.16 -3.38 14.63
CA THR A 267 0.82 -4.79 14.30
C THR A 267 2.01 -5.75 14.35
N GLY A 268 1.83 -7.04 14.07
CA GLY A 268 2.95 -7.94 13.72
C GLY A 268 3.54 -7.62 12.33
N LEU A 269 4.55 -8.40 11.92
CA LEU A 269 5.09 -8.38 10.56
C LEU A 269 4.38 -9.44 9.71
N TYR A 270 4.01 -9.07 8.48
CA TYR A 270 3.34 -9.96 7.54
C TYR A 270 4.05 -9.95 6.19
N CYS A 271 4.08 -11.08 5.49
CA CYS A 271 4.44 -11.14 4.09
C CYS A 271 3.19 -10.95 3.24
N LEU A 272 3.22 -9.99 2.32
CA LEU A 272 2.23 -9.86 1.28
C LEU A 272 2.54 -10.89 0.20
N VAL A 273 1.58 -11.75 -0.15
CA VAL A 273 1.75 -12.79 -1.17
C VAL A 273 0.51 -12.86 -2.07
N PRO A 274 0.67 -12.99 -3.39
CA PRO A 274 -0.42 -13.40 -4.25
C PRO A 274 -0.63 -14.93 -4.09
N GLU A 275 -1.84 -15.34 -3.73
CA GLU A 275 -2.22 -16.75 -3.64
C GLU A 275 -3.55 -16.97 -4.37
N LYS A 276 -3.54 -17.80 -5.42
CA LYS A 276 -4.73 -18.17 -6.21
C LYS A 276 -5.52 -16.95 -6.71
N GLY A 277 -4.81 -15.97 -7.27
CA GLY A 277 -5.39 -14.74 -7.80
C GLY A 277 -5.91 -13.78 -6.72
N LYS A 278 -5.62 -13.98 -5.42
CA LYS A 278 -5.97 -13.06 -4.35
C LYS A 278 -4.74 -12.55 -3.62
N MET A 279 -4.81 -11.34 -3.09
CA MET A 279 -3.78 -10.80 -2.21
C MET A 279 -4.01 -11.32 -0.79
N ARG A 280 -2.99 -11.94 -0.20
CA ARG A 280 -3.03 -12.45 1.17
C ARG A 280 -1.87 -11.90 1.99
N MET A 281 -2.09 -11.83 3.30
CA MET A 281 -1.05 -11.46 4.26
C MET A 281 -0.78 -12.63 5.20
N ILE A 282 0.45 -13.16 5.14
CA ILE A 282 0.88 -14.28 5.97
C ILE A 282 1.71 -13.73 7.14
N PRO A 283 1.31 -13.95 8.39
CA PRO A 283 2.09 -13.47 9.54
C PRO A 283 3.46 -14.16 9.60
N VAL A 284 4.51 -13.40 9.87
CA VAL A 284 5.92 -13.86 9.92
C VAL A 284 6.36 -14.21 11.35
N LEU A 285 5.39 -14.59 12.20
CA LEU A 285 5.63 -14.96 13.61
C LEU A 285 6.83 -15.87 13.76
#